data_AF-A0A2J8WDU4-F1
#
_entry.id   AF-A0A2J8WDU4-F1
#
_cell.length_a   1.000
_cell.length_b   1.000
_cell.length_c   1.000
_cell.angle_alpha   90.00
_cell.angle_beta   90.00
_cell.angle_gamma   90.00
#
_symmetry.space_group_name_H-M   'P 1'
#
loop_
_entity.id
_entity.type
_entity.pdbx_description
1 polymer ?
#
loop_
_entity_poly.entity_id
_entity_poly.type
_entity_poly.pdbx_seq_one_letter_code
_entity_poly.pdbx_strand_id
1 'polypeptide(L)'
;RTSSQYMRFLTLGRNVRRRNMSTQELTQLNFTVAIDFTASNGNPLQPTSLHYMSPYQLSAYAMALKAVGEIIQDYDSDKLFPAYGFGAKLPPEGRISHQFPLNNNDEDPNCAGIEGVLESYFQSLRTVQLYGPTYFAPVINQVARAAAKISDGSQYYVLLIITDGVISDMTQTKEAIVSASSLPMSIIIVGVGPA
;
A
#
# COMPACT_ATOMS: atom_id res chain seq x y z
N ARG A 1 11.67 31.68 -6.18
CA ARG A 1 12.01 30.68 -5.15
C ARG A 1 10.77 30.44 -4.30
N THR A 2 9.93 29.50 -4.71
CA THR A 2 8.80 28.91 -3.95
C THR A 2 8.13 27.97 -4.95
N SER A 3 8.40 26.67 -4.87
CA SER A 3 7.72 25.67 -5.69
C SER A 3 7.16 24.61 -4.77
N SER A 4 5.82 24.55 -4.81
CA SER A 4 4.89 23.80 -3.98
C SER A 4 5.08 22.28 -4.14
N GLN A 5 5.06 21.54 -3.03
CA GLN A 5 4.98 20.07 -3.03
C GLN A 5 3.64 19.64 -3.61
N TYR A 6 3.64 18.91 -4.73
CA TYR A 6 2.45 18.26 -5.26
C TYR A 6 2.24 16.92 -4.54
N MET A 7 1.48 16.95 -3.44
CA MET A 7 0.76 15.77 -2.95
C MET A 7 -0.37 15.50 -3.96
N ARG A 8 -0.22 14.50 -4.83
CA ARG A 8 -1.25 14.20 -5.84
C ARG A 8 -2.26 13.22 -5.24
N PHE A 9 -3.27 13.74 -4.54
CA PHE A 9 -4.46 12.97 -4.19
C PHE A 9 -5.25 12.66 -5.48
N LEU A 10 -5.25 11.41 -5.91
CA LEU A 10 -6.25 10.91 -6.86
C LEU A 10 -7.48 10.47 -6.06
N THR A 11 -8.26 11.43 -5.57
CA THR A 11 -9.58 11.15 -5.01
C THR A 11 -10.57 11.06 -6.17
N LEU A 12 -10.92 9.85 -6.60
CA LEU A 12 -12.06 9.62 -7.49
C LEU A 12 -13.35 9.76 -6.68
N GLY A 13 -13.79 11.01 -6.49
CA GLY A 13 -15.03 11.30 -5.76
C GLY A 13 -16.27 10.92 -6.59
N ARG A 14 -17.15 10.09 -6.02
CA ARG A 14 -18.57 10.04 -6.42
C ARG A 14 -19.48 10.22 -5.22
N ASN A 15 -20.49 11.07 -5.43
CA ASN A 15 -21.61 11.31 -4.53
C ASN A 15 -22.26 10.00 -4.08
N VAL A 16 -22.19 9.72 -2.78
CA VAL A 16 -23.03 8.72 -2.12
C VAL A 16 -24.47 9.22 -2.26
N ARG A 17 -25.23 8.64 -3.18
CA ARG A 17 -26.68 8.89 -3.28
C ARG A 17 -27.33 8.36 -2.00
N ARG A 18 -27.80 9.27 -1.14
CA ARG A 18 -28.69 8.93 -0.02
C ARG A 18 -29.93 8.22 -0.57
N ARG A 19 -29.99 6.89 -0.43
CA ARG A 19 -31.23 6.12 -0.45
C ARG A 19 -31.64 5.90 1.01
N ASN A 20 -32.90 6.20 1.30
CA ASN A 20 -33.51 5.97 2.61
C ASN A 20 -33.31 4.51 3.03
N MET A 21 -32.53 4.26 4.09
CA MET A 21 -32.45 2.97 4.77
C MET A 21 -32.42 3.20 6.28
N SER A 22 -33.39 2.57 6.94
CA SER A 22 -33.44 2.32 8.37
C SER A 22 -32.14 1.66 8.84
N THR A 23 -31.59 2.15 9.96
CA THR A 23 -30.31 1.73 10.59
C THR A 23 -29.08 1.91 9.69
N GLN A 24 -28.36 3.04 9.86
CA GLN A 24 -27.02 3.21 9.31
C GLN A 24 -26.08 2.17 9.92
N GLU A 25 -25.89 1.04 9.26
CA GLU A 25 -24.60 0.35 9.37
C GLU A 25 -23.56 1.27 8.73
N LEU A 26 -22.61 1.76 9.53
CA LEU A 26 -21.52 2.59 9.05
C LEU A 26 -20.72 1.77 8.03
N THR A 27 -20.49 2.31 6.83
CA THR A 27 -19.59 1.70 5.84
C THR A 27 -18.23 1.44 6.48
N GLN A 28 -17.79 0.19 6.49
CA GLN A 28 -16.48 -0.20 7.01
C GLN A 28 -15.39 0.15 6.00
N LEU A 29 -14.36 0.86 6.43
CA LEU A 29 -13.15 0.99 5.64
C LEU A 29 -12.29 -0.26 5.80
N ASN A 30 -11.75 -0.74 4.69
CA ASN A 30 -10.76 -1.80 4.64
C ASN A 30 -9.45 -1.22 4.15
N PHE A 31 -8.46 -1.09 5.03
CA PHE A 31 -7.18 -0.47 4.70
C PHE A 31 -6.12 -1.50 4.31
N THR A 32 -5.56 -1.37 3.10
CA THR A 32 -4.50 -2.23 2.57
C THR A 32 -3.24 -1.41 2.31
N VAL A 33 -2.08 -1.96 2.67
CA VAL A 33 -0.77 -1.34 2.47
C VAL A 33 0.04 -2.11 1.44
N ALA A 34 0.70 -1.41 0.54
CA ALA A 34 1.63 -1.94 -0.45
C ALA A 34 2.93 -1.14 -0.41
N ILE A 35 4.03 -1.82 -0.14
CA ILE A 35 5.36 -1.22 0.01
C ILE A 35 6.25 -1.69 -1.14
N ASP A 36 6.89 -0.74 -1.79
CA ASP A 36 7.90 -0.98 -2.80
C ASP A 36 9.19 -1.51 -2.16
N PHE A 37 9.68 -2.65 -2.62
CA PHE A 37 10.95 -3.28 -2.21
C PHE A 37 11.93 -3.38 -3.39
N THR A 38 11.88 -2.41 -4.31
CA THR A 38 12.78 -2.40 -5.48
C THR A 38 14.18 -1.91 -5.13
N ALA A 39 15.15 -2.32 -5.92
CA ALA A 39 16.58 -2.06 -5.73
C ALA A 39 16.96 -0.58 -5.93
N SER A 40 16.11 0.23 -6.57
CA SER A 40 16.32 1.69 -6.67
C SER A 40 16.36 2.37 -5.30
N ASN A 41 15.76 1.75 -4.28
CA ASN A 41 15.81 2.20 -2.89
C ASN A 41 17.19 2.03 -2.21
N GLY A 42 18.12 1.31 -2.82
CA GLY A 42 19.44 1.01 -2.26
C GLY A 42 19.42 0.00 -1.11
N ASN A 43 20.60 -0.43 -0.67
CA ASN A 43 20.73 -1.47 0.36
C ASN A 43 20.22 -0.97 1.74
N PRO A 44 19.24 -1.63 2.39
CA PRO A 44 18.68 -1.23 3.68
C PRO A 44 19.68 -1.07 4.84
N LEU A 45 20.88 -1.64 4.71
CA LEU A 45 21.96 -1.50 5.70
C LEU A 45 22.77 -0.20 5.54
N GLN A 46 22.57 0.51 4.42
CA GLN A 46 23.30 1.74 4.11
C GLN A 46 22.47 2.97 4.48
N PRO A 47 23.06 3.98 5.15
CA PRO A 47 22.36 5.22 5.52
C PRO A 47 21.76 6.01 4.35
N THR A 48 22.23 5.75 3.13
CA THR A 48 21.73 6.37 1.90
C THR A 48 20.46 5.72 1.36
N SER A 49 20.04 4.57 1.90
CA SER A 49 18.85 3.86 1.45
C SER A 49 17.58 4.51 1.97
N LEU A 50 16.54 4.55 1.13
CA LEU A 50 15.20 4.99 1.57
C LEU A 50 14.56 4.02 2.57
N HIS A 51 15.04 2.77 2.58
CA HIS A 51 14.69 1.71 3.54
C HIS A 51 15.65 1.62 4.74
N TYR A 52 16.54 2.60 4.96
CA TYR A 52 17.59 2.47 5.97
C TYR A 52 17.05 2.05 7.36
N MET A 53 17.55 0.91 7.85
CA MET A 53 17.20 0.37 9.18
C MET A 53 18.02 1.03 10.28
N SER A 54 17.81 2.33 10.48
CA SER A 54 18.44 3.04 11.60
C SER A 54 17.89 2.55 12.94
N PRO A 55 18.73 2.32 13.96
CA PRO A 55 18.26 2.04 15.32
C PRO A 55 17.64 3.28 16.00
N TYR A 56 17.78 4.48 15.42
CA TYR A 56 17.35 5.74 16.04
C TYR A 56 16.28 6.50 15.25
N GLN A 57 16.08 6.20 13.98
CA GLN A 57 15.21 6.96 13.08
C GLN A 57 14.39 6.04 12.18
N LEU A 58 13.16 6.44 11.88
CA LEU A 58 12.34 5.73 10.91
C LEU A 58 12.86 5.98 9.49
N SER A 59 12.83 4.93 8.68
CA SER A 59 13.03 5.03 7.22
C SER A 59 11.98 5.94 6.58
N ALA A 60 12.22 6.45 5.37
CA ALA A 60 11.25 7.30 4.67
C ALA A 60 9.92 6.57 4.45
N TYR A 61 9.98 5.27 4.16
CA TYR A 61 8.82 4.38 4.07
C TYR A 61 8.07 4.25 5.39
N ALA A 62 8.78 3.99 6.49
CA ALA A 62 8.16 3.84 7.80
C ALA A 62 7.50 5.14 8.28
N MET A 63 8.11 6.30 7.99
CA MET A 63 7.49 7.61 8.27
C MET A 63 6.22 7.83 7.45
N ALA A 64 6.24 7.54 6.15
CA ALA A 64 5.07 7.67 5.29
C ALA A 64 3.93 6.73 5.72
N LEU A 65 4.26 5.48 6.01
CA LEU A 65 3.31 4.49 6.53
C LEU A 65 2.67 4.98 7.82
N LYS A 66 3.46 5.47 8.77
CA LYS A 66 2.96 5.95 10.06
C LYS A 66 2.09 7.19 9.89
N ALA A 67 2.52 8.18 9.10
CA ALA A 67 1.78 9.42 8.88
C ALA A 67 0.40 9.21 8.25
N VAL A 68 0.27 8.27 7.30
CA VAL A 68 -1.02 7.96 6.65
C VAL A 68 -1.82 6.97 7.50
N GLY A 69 -1.17 5.91 7.97
CA GLY A 69 -1.78 4.82 8.69
C GLY A 69 -2.37 5.24 10.03
N GLU A 70 -1.70 6.13 10.77
CA GLU A 70 -2.20 6.60 12.07
C GLU A 70 -3.54 7.32 11.97
N ILE A 71 -3.81 7.96 10.84
CA ILE A 71 -5.07 8.67 10.58
C ILE A 71 -6.13 7.69 10.08
N ILE A 72 -5.79 6.80 9.15
CA ILE A 72 -6.76 5.92 8.50
C ILE A 72 -7.23 4.79 9.43
N GLN A 73 -6.37 4.29 10.31
CA GLN A 73 -6.70 3.15 11.18
C GLN A 73 -7.87 3.38 12.14
N ASP A 74 -8.26 4.64 12.41
CA ASP A 74 -9.40 4.95 13.28
C ASP A 74 -10.76 4.79 12.56
N TYR A 75 -10.73 4.62 11.24
CA TYR A 75 -11.93 4.39 10.42
C TYR A 75 -12.11 2.93 10.01
N ASP A 76 -11.14 2.08 10.35
CA ASP A 76 -11.22 0.63 10.19
C ASP A 76 -11.57 0.01 11.56
N SER A 77 -12.67 -0.73 11.62
CA SER A 77 -13.23 -1.24 12.87
C SER A 77 -12.45 -2.39 13.48
N ASP A 78 -11.87 -3.27 12.66
CA ASP A 78 -11.12 -4.43 13.13
C ASP A 78 -9.61 -4.17 13.24
N LYS A 79 -9.13 -3.13 12.53
CA LYS A 79 -7.72 -2.74 12.49
C LYS A 79 -6.81 -3.88 12.02
N LEU A 80 -7.32 -4.75 11.15
CA LEU A 80 -6.58 -5.81 10.49
C LEU A 80 -6.26 -5.37 9.07
N PHE A 81 -4.98 -5.10 8.83
CA PHE A 81 -4.53 -4.50 7.57
C PHE A 81 -3.78 -5.52 6.72
N PRO A 82 -4.32 -5.93 5.56
CA PRO A 82 -3.53 -6.65 4.57
C PRO A 82 -2.32 -5.81 4.17
N ALA A 83 -1.12 -6.37 4.32
CA ALA A 83 0.12 -5.66 4.03
C ALA A 83 0.99 -6.45 3.05
N TYR A 84 1.35 -5.82 1.94
CA TYR A 84 2.11 -6.44 0.87
C TYR A 84 3.41 -5.69 0.57
N GLY A 85 4.44 -6.44 0.20
CA GLY A 85 5.61 -5.94 -0.50
C GLY A 85 5.54 -6.27 -2.00
N PHE A 86 6.26 -5.53 -2.83
CA PHE A 86 6.42 -5.86 -4.25
C PHE A 86 7.80 -5.48 -4.79
N GLY A 87 8.25 -6.19 -5.83
CA GLY A 87 9.51 -5.90 -6.51
C GLY A 87 10.76 -6.47 -5.82
N ALA A 88 10.59 -7.54 -5.05
CA ALA A 88 11.69 -8.22 -4.35
C ALA A 88 11.89 -9.66 -4.84
N LYS A 89 13.05 -10.22 -4.57
CA LYS A 89 13.28 -11.67 -4.62
C LYS A 89 13.03 -12.27 -3.24
N LEU A 90 12.16 -13.27 -3.19
CA LEU A 90 11.82 -13.97 -1.95
C LEU A 90 12.75 -15.15 -1.73
N PRO A 91 13.19 -15.40 -0.48
CA PRO A 91 13.86 -16.64 -0.13
C PRO A 91 12.88 -17.84 -0.17
N PRO A 92 13.39 -19.09 -0.23
CA PRO A 92 14.81 -19.44 -0.41
C PRO A 92 15.27 -19.47 -1.87
N GLU A 93 14.38 -19.59 -2.86
CA GLU A 93 14.75 -19.77 -4.27
C GLU A 93 15.11 -18.47 -5.01
N GLY A 94 14.94 -17.31 -4.37
CA GLY A 94 15.19 -16.01 -5.01
C GLY A 94 14.15 -15.68 -6.10
N ARG A 95 12.93 -16.21 -5.98
CA ARG A 95 11.83 -15.96 -6.93
C ARG A 95 11.43 -14.50 -6.86
N ILE A 96 11.38 -13.85 -8.02
CA ILE A 96 10.88 -12.47 -8.14
C ILE A 96 9.39 -12.46 -7.82
N SER A 97 9.00 -11.63 -6.87
CA SER A 97 7.61 -11.40 -6.51
C SER A 97 7.23 -9.93 -6.71
N HIS A 98 6.12 -9.73 -7.41
CA HIS A 98 5.49 -8.42 -7.58
C HIS A 98 4.32 -8.21 -6.63
N GLN A 99 4.14 -9.12 -5.67
CA GLN A 99 3.18 -9.02 -4.59
C GLN A 99 3.43 -10.17 -3.59
N PHE A 100 3.77 -9.87 -2.34
CA PHE A 100 3.97 -10.88 -1.30
C PHE A 100 3.51 -10.34 0.05
N PRO A 101 2.93 -11.18 0.93
CA PRO A 101 2.48 -10.74 2.24
C PRO A 101 3.70 -10.41 3.13
N LEU A 102 3.68 -9.25 3.79
CA LEU A 102 4.81 -8.81 4.63
C LEU A 102 5.00 -9.69 5.88
N ASN A 103 3.94 -10.35 6.35
CA ASN A 103 3.95 -11.26 7.48
C ASN A 103 4.34 -12.70 7.08
N ASN A 104 4.71 -12.95 5.82
CA ASN A 104 5.01 -14.27 5.24
C ASN A 104 3.86 -15.29 5.32
N ASN A 105 2.61 -14.83 5.45
CA ASN A 105 1.43 -15.69 5.46
C ASN A 105 0.56 -15.40 4.24
N ASP A 106 0.60 -16.31 3.25
CA ASP A 106 -0.19 -16.20 2.02
C ASP A 106 -1.69 -16.44 2.25
N GLU A 107 -2.06 -17.17 3.30
CA GLU A 107 -3.45 -17.46 3.65
C GLU A 107 -4.08 -16.28 4.39
N ASP A 108 -3.32 -15.63 5.26
CA ASP A 108 -3.74 -14.47 6.04
C ASP A 108 -2.68 -13.35 6.03
N PRO A 109 -2.80 -12.39 5.11
CA PRO A 109 -1.85 -11.28 4.96
C PRO A 109 -2.09 -10.14 5.96
N ASN A 110 -3.02 -10.31 6.91
CA ASN A 110 -3.40 -9.24 7.82
C ASN A 110 -2.35 -9.00 8.91
N CYS A 111 -2.12 -7.73 9.19
CA CYS A 111 -1.32 -7.24 10.31
C CYS A 111 -2.20 -6.50 11.31
N ALA A 112 -1.98 -6.72 12.60
CA ALA A 112 -2.73 -6.05 13.66
C ALA A 112 -2.24 -4.60 13.84
N GLY A 113 -3.03 -3.64 13.36
CA GLY A 113 -2.73 -2.21 13.44
C GLY A 113 -1.51 -1.78 12.62
N ILE A 114 -1.23 -0.47 12.63
CA ILE A 114 -0.07 0.09 11.90
C ILE A 114 1.26 -0.38 12.49
N GLU A 115 1.31 -0.61 13.80
CA GLU A 115 2.51 -1.16 14.45
C GLU A 115 2.80 -2.59 13.98
N GLY A 116 1.77 -3.43 13.76
CA GLY A 116 1.95 -4.77 13.17
C GLY A 116 2.42 -4.72 11.71
N VAL A 117 1.95 -3.73 10.93
CA VAL A 117 2.44 -3.50 9.56
C VAL A 117 3.90 -3.08 9.59
N LEU A 118 4.30 -2.17 10.49
CA LEU A 118 5.68 -1.72 10.66
C LEU A 118 6.61 -2.88 11.05
N GLU A 119 6.20 -3.70 12.00
CA GLU A 119 6.95 -4.89 12.41
C GLU A 119 7.16 -5.84 11.22
N SER A 120 6.08 -6.18 10.50
CA SER A 120 6.13 -7.07 9.34
C SER A 120 6.99 -6.50 8.22
N TYR A 121 6.91 -5.18 7.98
CA TYR A 121 7.78 -4.47 7.04
C TYR A 121 9.27 -4.62 7.40
N PHE A 122 9.66 -4.36 8.65
CA PHE A 122 11.05 -4.50 9.08
C PHE A 122 11.54 -5.94 9.05
N GLN A 123 10.69 -6.91 9.38
CA GLN A 123 11.02 -8.33 9.28
C GLN A 123 11.24 -8.75 7.83
N SER A 124 10.30 -8.42 6.93
CA SER A 124 10.41 -8.68 5.49
C SER A 124 11.69 -8.08 4.90
N LEU A 125 12.02 -6.85 5.27
CA LEU A 125 13.18 -6.13 4.74
C LEU A 125 14.53 -6.77 5.16
N ARG A 126 14.55 -7.65 6.16
CA ARG A 126 15.74 -8.43 6.54
C ARG A 126 15.87 -9.74 5.75
N THR A 127 14.79 -10.24 5.19
CA THR A 127 14.74 -11.58 4.57
C THR A 127 14.70 -11.53 3.05
N VAL A 128 14.05 -10.52 2.48
CA VAL A 128 13.93 -10.38 1.02
C VAL A 128 15.13 -9.64 0.44
N GLN A 129 15.42 -9.92 -0.83
CA GLN A 129 16.41 -9.17 -1.58
C GLN A 129 15.70 -8.14 -2.46
N LEU A 130 16.01 -6.84 -2.27
CA LEU A 130 15.45 -5.78 -3.11
C LEU A 130 15.81 -6.01 -4.59
N TYR A 131 14.83 -5.87 -5.48
CA TYR A 131 15.01 -6.18 -6.89
C TYR A 131 14.13 -5.31 -7.81
N GLY A 132 13.45 -5.89 -8.78
CA GLY A 132 12.54 -5.18 -9.66
C GLY A 132 12.01 -6.12 -10.75
N PRO A 133 11.30 -5.60 -11.75
CA PRO A 133 10.85 -4.21 -11.91
C PRO A 133 9.77 -3.77 -10.90
N THR A 134 9.47 -2.47 -10.91
CA THR A 134 8.43 -1.85 -10.07
C THR A 134 7.07 -1.93 -10.75
N TYR A 135 6.22 -2.85 -10.30
CA TYR A 135 4.90 -3.11 -10.89
C TYR A 135 3.77 -2.84 -9.91
N PHE A 136 2.91 -1.86 -10.20
CA PHE A 136 1.77 -1.53 -9.33
C PHE A 136 0.48 -2.24 -9.75
N ALA A 137 0.35 -2.60 -11.02
CA ALA A 137 -0.87 -3.23 -11.51
C ALA A 137 -1.27 -4.51 -10.73
N PRO A 138 -0.35 -5.39 -10.29
CA PRO A 138 -0.70 -6.57 -9.50
C PRO A 138 -1.46 -6.24 -8.22
N VAL A 139 -0.93 -5.32 -7.41
CA VAL A 139 -1.53 -4.97 -6.10
C VAL A 139 -2.82 -4.17 -6.26
N ILE A 140 -2.90 -3.27 -7.24
CA ILE A 140 -4.14 -2.54 -7.55
C ILE A 140 -5.25 -3.53 -7.94
N ASN A 141 -4.94 -4.46 -8.85
CA ASN A 141 -5.92 -5.45 -9.30
C ASN A 141 -6.35 -6.40 -8.19
N GLN A 142 -5.47 -6.70 -7.23
CA GLN A 142 -5.83 -7.51 -6.08
C GLN A 142 -6.89 -6.84 -5.21
N VAL A 143 -6.68 -5.58 -4.82
CA VAL A 143 -7.64 -4.83 -4.00
C VAL A 143 -8.93 -4.57 -4.80
N ALA A 144 -8.81 -4.28 -6.09
CA ALA A 144 -9.96 -4.14 -6.99
C ALA A 144 -10.82 -5.42 -7.03
N ARG A 145 -10.22 -6.61 -7.06
CA ARG A 145 -10.98 -7.87 -7.01
C ARG A 145 -11.76 -8.05 -5.70
N ALA A 146 -11.23 -7.56 -4.58
CA ALA A 146 -11.96 -7.57 -3.31
C ALA A 146 -13.11 -6.55 -3.35
N ALA A 147 -12.83 -5.32 -3.75
CA ALA A 147 -13.82 -4.24 -3.85
C ALA A 147 -14.97 -4.56 -4.83
N ALA A 148 -14.69 -5.27 -5.92
CA ALA A 148 -15.70 -5.67 -6.91
C ALA A 148 -16.75 -6.64 -6.38
N LYS A 149 -16.50 -7.33 -5.26
CA LYS A 149 -17.47 -8.22 -4.62
C LYS A 149 -18.53 -7.45 -3.81
N ILE A 150 -18.31 -6.17 -3.55
CA ILE A 150 -19.16 -5.34 -2.71
C ILE A 150 -20.10 -4.50 -3.60
N SER A 151 -21.41 -4.62 -3.34
CA SER A 151 -22.44 -3.93 -4.13
C SER A 151 -23.48 -3.19 -3.29
N ASP A 152 -23.51 -3.44 -1.98
CA ASP A 152 -24.49 -2.89 -1.03
C ASP A 152 -24.00 -1.62 -0.31
N GLY A 153 -22.73 -1.27 -0.45
CA GLY A 153 -22.12 -0.11 0.22
C GLY A 153 -21.68 -0.38 1.67
N SER A 154 -21.67 -1.64 2.10
CA SER A 154 -21.20 -2.05 3.42
C SER A 154 -19.71 -1.84 3.64
N GLN A 155 -18.91 -1.94 2.56
CA GLN A 155 -17.44 -1.89 2.63
C GLN A 155 -16.87 -0.92 1.58
N TYR A 156 -15.79 -0.26 1.96
CA TYR A 156 -15.00 0.61 1.08
C TYR A 156 -13.51 0.35 1.29
N TYR A 157 -12.75 0.19 0.20
CA TYR A 157 -11.35 -0.19 0.28
C TYR A 157 -10.43 1.02 0.09
N VAL A 158 -9.34 1.07 0.84
CA VAL A 158 -8.30 2.08 0.67
C VAL A 158 -6.97 1.37 0.50
N LEU A 159 -6.36 1.52 -0.66
CA LEU A 159 -5.02 1.00 -0.95
C LEU A 159 -4.00 2.14 -0.82
N LEU A 160 -3.05 2.00 0.11
CA LEU A 160 -1.86 2.85 0.20
C LEU A 160 -0.69 2.16 -0.52
N ILE A 161 -0.11 2.80 -1.53
CA ILE A 161 1.13 2.40 -2.20
C ILE A 161 2.23 3.40 -1.80
N ILE A 162 3.33 2.91 -1.24
CA ILE A 162 4.52 3.71 -0.94
C ILE A 162 5.65 3.27 -1.88
N THR A 163 6.28 4.21 -2.59
CA THR A 163 7.29 3.94 -3.63
C THR A 163 8.31 5.07 -3.72
N ASP A 164 9.46 4.84 -4.34
CA ASP A 164 10.42 5.89 -4.71
C ASP A 164 10.09 6.55 -6.06
N GLY A 165 9.02 6.10 -6.74
CA GLY A 165 8.44 6.76 -7.91
C GLY A 165 8.82 6.15 -9.25
N VAL A 166 9.63 5.10 -9.30
CA VAL A 166 9.93 4.39 -10.55
C VAL A 166 8.76 3.45 -10.87
N ILE A 167 8.01 3.67 -11.95
CA ILE A 167 6.94 2.74 -12.39
C ILE A 167 7.34 2.10 -13.71
N SER A 168 7.47 0.77 -13.72
CA SER A 168 7.89 0.01 -14.90
C SER A 168 6.70 -0.47 -15.76
N ASP A 169 5.50 -0.61 -15.19
CA ASP A 169 4.27 -1.06 -15.86
C ASP A 169 3.24 0.05 -16.04
N MET A 170 3.67 1.23 -16.51
CA MET A 170 2.82 2.42 -16.57
C MET A 170 1.49 2.19 -17.33
N THR A 171 1.51 1.43 -18.42
CA THR A 171 0.29 1.14 -19.21
C THR A 171 -0.69 0.29 -18.40
N GLN A 172 -0.21 -0.82 -17.82
CA GLN A 172 -1.01 -1.75 -17.04
C GLN A 172 -1.53 -1.10 -15.76
N THR A 173 -0.71 -0.25 -15.12
CA THR A 173 -1.11 0.53 -13.95
C THR A 173 -2.24 1.49 -14.29
N LYS A 174 -2.19 2.18 -15.44
CA LYS A 174 -3.31 3.02 -15.90
C LYS A 174 -4.58 2.22 -16.14
N GLU A 175 -4.48 1.07 -16.80
CA GLU A 175 -5.62 0.19 -17.05
C GLU A 175 -6.24 -0.31 -15.74
N ALA A 176 -5.42 -0.69 -14.76
CA ALA A 176 -5.87 -1.12 -13.44
C ALA A 176 -6.60 0.01 -12.69
N ILE A 177 -6.06 1.24 -12.72
CA ILE A 177 -6.70 2.42 -12.10
C ILE A 177 -8.03 2.74 -12.78
N VAL A 178 -8.08 2.73 -14.11
CA VAL A 178 -9.32 2.99 -14.86
C VAL A 178 -10.37 1.93 -14.53
N SER A 179 -9.99 0.65 -14.49
CA SER A 179 -10.88 -0.46 -14.15
C SER A 179 -11.38 -0.38 -12.70
N ALA A 180 -10.51 0.06 -11.78
CA ALA A 180 -10.85 0.24 -10.37
C ALA A 180 -11.76 1.46 -10.11
N SER A 181 -11.83 2.43 -11.04
CA SER A 181 -12.51 3.72 -10.83
C SER A 181 -14.03 3.64 -10.57
N SER A 182 -14.66 2.53 -10.95
CA SER A 182 -16.08 2.28 -10.68
C SER A 182 -16.34 1.46 -9.42
N LEU A 183 -15.30 1.01 -8.73
CA LEU A 183 -15.38 0.16 -7.54
C LEU A 183 -15.41 1.02 -6.26
N PRO A 184 -15.90 0.48 -5.13
CA PRO A 184 -15.86 1.17 -3.84
C PRO A 184 -14.43 1.13 -3.27
N MET A 185 -13.48 1.79 -3.95
CA MET A 185 -12.11 1.87 -3.49
C MET A 185 -11.42 3.20 -3.82
N SER A 186 -10.44 3.58 -3.00
CA SER A 186 -9.49 4.67 -3.24
C SER A 186 -8.06 4.14 -3.29
N ILE A 187 -7.20 4.79 -4.09
CA ILE A 187 -5.77 4.49 -4.18
C ILE A 187 -4.99 5.74 -3.78
N ILE A 188 -4.14 5.62 -2.78
CA ILE A 188 -3.22 6.66 -2.31
C ILE A 188 -1.81 6.23 -2.70
N ILE A 189 -1.11 7.04 -3.49
CA ILE A 189 0.29 6.77 -3.87
C ILE A 189 1.17 7.84 -3.22
N VAL A 190 2.10 7.40 -2.37
CA VAL A 190 3.07 8.25 -1.69
C VAL A 190 4.46 7.99 -2.26
N GLY A 191 5.02 9.00 -2.92
CA GLY A 191 6.41 9.02 -3.35
C GLY A 191 7.33 9.40 -2.18
N VAL A 192 8.40 8.63 -1.96
CA VAL A 192 9.45 8.92 -0.98
C VAL A 192 10.81 9.08 -1.67
N GLY A 193 11.72 9.84 -1.06
CA GLY A 193 13.03 10.12 -1.64
C GLY A 193 13.12 11.46 -2.38
N PRO A 194 14.29 11.78 -2.95
CA PRO A 194 14.52 13.04 -3.63
C PRO A 194 13.71 13.15 -4.93
N ALA A 195 13.16 14.34 -5.19
CA ALA A 195 12.40 14.68 -6.39
C ALA A 195 13.30 15.20 -7.53
#